data_AF-K9AYF6-F1
#
_entry.id   AF-K9AYF6-F1
#
_cell.length_a   1.000
_cell.length_b   1.000
_cell.length_c   1.000
_cell.angle_alpha   90.00
_cell.angle_beta   90.00
_cell.angle_gamma   90.00
#
_symmetry.space_group_name_H-M   'P 1'
#
loop_
_entity.id
_entity.type
_entity.pdbx_description
1 polymer ?
#
loop_
_entity_poly.entity_id
_entity_poly.type
_entity_poly.pdbx_seq_one_letter_code
_entity_poly.pdbx_strand_id
1 'polypeptide(L)'
;MIRIASVNVNGVRAAWRKGMPTWVDASAPDLITLQEVRAANDIALGVLEGAGYTTISHDAEAKGRAGVAVMAKAEPLATREGIGSDGYFDRAGRWLETDFRLGDDTVLTLVSAYVHSGEAGTPKQDDKYRFLDRMTERLPELAAASDHVLVTGDLNVCHTERDLKNWKANRKKAGFLPEERAYFDRFFGEVGYVDVHRQLAGDIDGPYTWWSMRGQAFDNDAGWRIDYHMATPGLAATARGASVDRANSWGERWSDHAPLVIDYAIPELRSASRPR
;
A
#
# COMPACT_ATOMS: atom_id res chain seq x y z
N MET A 1 11.21 12.94 11.72
CA MET A 1 10.93 12.19 10.48
C MET A 1 9.64 11.43 10.74
N ILE A 2 8.77 11.34 9.75
CA ILE A 2 7.57 10.49 9.80
C ILE A 2 7.93 9.16 9.14
N ARG A 3 7.71 8.06 9.86
CA ARG A 3 7.85 6.71 9.32
C ARG A 3 6.51 6.20 8.83
N ILE A 4 6.44 5.80 7.57
CA ILE A 4 5.22 5.25 6.97
C ILE A 4 5.51 3.84 6.50
N ALA A 5 4.65 2.89 6.89
CA ALA A 5 4.74 1.51 6.46
C ALA A 5 3.51 1.10 5.64
N SER A 6 3.74 0.30 4.61
CA SER A 6 2.68 -0.34 3.83
C SER A 6 2.84 -1.84 3.85
N VAL A 7 1.75 -2.56 4.12
CA VAL A 7 1.78 -4.02 4.07
C VAL A 7 0.43 -4.65 3.73
N ASN A 8 0.44 -5.51 2.71
CA ASN A 8 -0.63 -6.49 2.53
C ASN A 8 -0.50 -7.59 3.59
N VAL A 9 -1.50 -7.71 4.47
CA VAL A 9 -1.48 -8.62 5.62
C VAL A 9 -2.06 -10.00 5.32
N ASN A 10 -2.65 -10.20 4.13
CA ASN A 10 -3.28 -11.46 3.71
C ASN A 10 -4.23 -12.06 4.78
N GLY A 11 -4.97 -11.18 5.45
CA GLY A 11 -5.86 -11.47 6.58
C GLY A 11 -5.30 -11.02 7.93
N VAL A 12 -5.84 -9.91 8.45
CA VAL A 12 -5.34 -9.23 9.67
C VAL A 12 -5.34 -10.15 10.90
N ARG A 13 -6.39 -10.95 11.10
CA ARG A 13 -6.46 -11.92 12.23
C ARG A 13 -5.30 -12.91 12.21
N ALA A 14 -4.95 -13.40 11.03
CA ALA A 14 -3.89 -14.39 10.87
C ALA A 14 -2.52 -13.74 11.06
N ALA A 15 -2.29 -12.58 10.45
CA ALA A 15 -1.05 -11.82 10.58
C ALA A 15 -0.77 -11.44 12.04
N TRP A 16 -1.78 -10.88 12.71
CA TRP A 16 -1.68 -10.44 14.10
C TRP A 16 -1.29 -11.60 15.03
N ARG A 17 -1.99 -12.73 14.93
CA ARG A 17 -1.70 -13.93 15.73
C ARG A 17 -0.31 -14.53 15.46
N LYS A 18 0.24 -14.36 14.26
CA LYS A 18 1.52 -14.95 13.84
C LYS A 18 2.74 -14.11 14.22
N GLY A 19 2.58 -12.92 14.79
CA GLY A 19 3.70 -12.11 15.28
C GLY A 19 3.86 -10.74 14.64
N MET A 20 2.89 -10.27 13.83
CA MET A 20 2.88 -8.89 13.35
C MET A 20 2.99 -7.83 14.49
N PRO A 21 2.39 -7.99 15.69
CA PRO A 21 2.51 -6.99 16.77
C PRO A 21 3.96 -6.71 17.16
N THR A 22 4.80 -7.75 17.24
CA THR A 22 6.24 -7.61 17.53
C THR A 22 6.94 -6.73 16.50
N TRP A 23 6.56 -6.85 15.23
CA TRP A 23 7.09 -5.97 14.17
C TRP A 23 6.57 -4.54 14.30
N VAL A 24 5.27 -4.35 14.61
CA VAL A 24 4.69 -3.02 14.82
C VAL A 24 5.41 -2.28 15.96
N ASP A 25 5.67 -2.97 17.08
CA ASP A 25 6.36 -2.42 18.24
C ASP A 25 7.82 -2.07 17.93
N ALA A 26 8.52 -2.94 17.18
CA ALA A 26 9.93 -2.76 16.86
C ALA A 26 10.17 -1.70 15.76
N SER A 27 9.34 -1.71 14.70
CA SER A 27 9.45 -0.77 13.58
C SER A 27 8.89 0.61 13.94
N ALA A 28 7.91 0.63 14.85
CA ALA A 28 7.22 1.80 15.39
C ALA A 28 6.79 2.87 14.35
N PRO A 29 6.15 2.50 13.22
CA PRO A 29 5.74 3.49 12.21
C PRO A 29 4.80 4.54 12.78
N ASP A 30 4.76 5.74 12.23
CA ASP A 30 3.76 6.75 12.62
C ASP A 30 2.42 6.52 11.92
N LEU A 31 2.49 5.99 10.70
CA LEU A 31 1.35 5.60 9.87
C LEU A 31 1.60 4.20 9.28
N ILE A 32 0.58 3.35 9.28
CA ILE A 32 0.60 2.02 8.69
C ILE A 32 -0.62 1.86 7.79
N THR A 33 -0.42 1.52 6.52
CA THR A 33 -1.50 1.13 5.61
C THR A 33 -1.54 -0.37 5.45
N LEU A 34 -2.71 -0.97 5.66
CA LEU A 34 -2.93 -2.40 5.55
C LEU A 34 -3.79 -2.72 4.33
N GLN A 35 -3.42 -3.75 3.59
CA GLN A 35 -4.21 -4.31 2.48
C GLN A 35 -4.55 -5.77 2.74
N GLU A 36 -5.61 -6.26 2.11
CA GLU A 36 -6.19 -7.58 2.37
C GLU A 36 -6.45 -7.85 3.86
N VAL A 37 -7.11 -6.91 4.52
CA VAL A 37 -7.52 -7.03 5.91
C VAL A 37 -8.41 -8.28 6.10
N ARG A 38 -9.27 -8.61 5.12
CA ARG A 38 -10.17 -9.78 5.06
C ARG A 38 -11.00 -9.99 6.33
N ALA A 39 -11.47 -8.88 6.89
CA ALA A 39 -12.32 -8.84 8.06
C ALA A 39 -13.38 -7.75 7.87
N ALA A 40 -14.53 -7.95 8.51
CA ALA A 40 -15.47 -6.85 8.69
C ALA A 40 -14.84 -5.79 9.61
N ASN A 41 -15.30 -4.54 9.49
CA ASN A 41 -14.71 -3.41 10.21
C ASN A 41 -14.65 -3.61 11.72
N ASP A 42 -15.73 -4.07 12.36
CA ASP A 42 -15.78 -4.35 13.80
C ASP A 42 -14.72 -5.37 14.25
N ILE A 43 -14.51 -6.42 13.45
CA ILE A 43 -13.50 -7.44 13.72
C ILE A 43 -12.09 -6.89 13.52
N ALA A 44 -11.86 -6.12 12.45
CA ALA A 44 -10.56 -5.50 12.19
C ALA A 44 -10.16 -4.56 13.34
N LEU A 45 -11.10 -3.70 13.76
CA LEU A 45 -10.91 -2.77 14.87
C LEU A 45 -10.64 -3.52 16.18
N GLY A 46 -11.40 -4.58 16.50
CA GLY A 46 -11.16 -5.38 17.71
C GLY A 46 -9.83 -6.13 17.73
N VAL A 47 -9.29 -6.53 16.56
CA VAL A 47 -7.96 -7.18 16.46
C VAL A 47 -6.84 -6.17 16.71
N LEU A 48 -7.00 -4.95 16.20
CA LEU A 48 -5.99 -3.90 16.24
C LEU A 48 -6.12 -2.99 17.48
N GLU A 49 -7.15 -3.22 18.30
CA GLU A 49 -7.37 -2.50 19.55
C GLU A 49 -6.16 -2.63 20.48
N GLY A 50 -5.79 -1.51 21.13
CA GLY A 50 -4.67 -1.48 22.07
C GLY A 50 -3.29 -1.44 21.42
N ALA A 51 -3.19 -1.45 20.08
CA ALA A 51 -1.91 -1.33 19.37
C ALA A 51 -1.26 0.07 19.47
N GLY A 52 -1.94 1.05 20.07
CA GLY A 52 -1.45 2.43 20.18
C GLY A 52 -1.72 3.31 18.96
N TYR A 53 -2.60 2.87 18.06
CA TYR A 53 -2.98 3.59 16.84
C TYR A 53 -4.50 3.79 16.77
N THR A 54 -4.92 4.94 16.26
CA THR A 54 -6.27 5.13 15.72
C THR A 54 -6.37 4.36 14.41
N THR A 55 -7.39 3.51 14.27
CA THR A 55 -7.56 2.65 13.10
C THR A 55 -8.82 3.05 12.33
N ILE A 56 -8.67 3.31 11.03
CA ILE A 56 -9.76 3.47 10.07
C ILE A 56 -9.76 2.25 9.16
N SER A 57 -10.90 1.61 8.97
CA SER A 57 -11.04 0.38 8.18
C SER A 57 -12.17 0.53 7.17
N HIS A 58 -11.94 0.03 5.96
CA HIS A 58 -12.93 -0.08 4.89
C HIS A 58 -12.93 -1.53 4.38
N ASP A 59 -13.95 -2.29 4.78
CA ASP A 59 -14.14 -3.68 4.43
C ASP A 59 -14.80 -3.85 3.05
N ALA A 60 -14.74 -5.07 2.53
CA ALA A 60 -15.44 -5.44 1.31
C ALA A 60 -16.76 -6.14 1.66
N GLU A 61 -17.81 -5.93 0.87
CA GLU A 61 -19.08 -6.67 1.03
C GLU A 61 -18.86 -8.19 0.84
N ALA A 62 -17.92 -8.56 -0.03
CA ALA A 62 -17.49 -9.94 -0.20
C ALA A 62 -16.70 -10.42 1.03
N LYS A 63 -17.40 -11.14 1.93
CA LYS A 63 -16.84 -11.65 3.19
C LYS A 63 -15.52 -12.40 2.99
N GLY A 64 -14.52 -12.02 3.80
CA GLY A 64 -13.20 -12.68 3.82
C GLY A 64 -12.32 -12.36 2.60
N ARG A 65 -12.67 -11.36 1.80
CA ARG A 65 -11.90 -10.88 0.63
C ARG A 65 -11.51 -9.42 0.85
N ALA A 66 -10.41 -9.00 0.22
CA ALA A 66 -9.96 -7.60 0.18
C ALA A 66 -9.99 -6.91 1.57
N GLY A 67 -10.45 -5.66 1.62
CA GLY A 67 -10.41 -4.81 2.81
C GLY A 67 -9.09 -4.06 2.92
N VAL A 68 -9.17 -2.78 3.24
CA VAL A 68 -8.02 -1.91 3.49
C VAL A 68 -8.20 -1.17 4.82
N ALA A 69 -7.09 -0.84 5.47
CA ALA A 69 -7.12 -0.04 6.69
C ALA A 69 -5.93 0.92 6.76
N VAL A 70 -6.06 1.95 7.60
CA VAL A 70 -5.00 2.86 8.01
C VAL A 70 -4.94 2.87 9.53
N MET A 71 -3.76 2.60 10.09
CA MET A 71 -3.44 2.77 11.50
C MET A 71 -2.55 4.01 11.65
N ALA A 72 -2.90 4.94 12.53
CA ALA A 72 -2.19 6.20 12.70
C ALA A 72 -2.00 6.57 14.17
N LYS A 73 -0.84 7.12 14.54
CA LYS A 73 -0.62 7.68 15.89
C LYS A 73 -1.36 9.00 16.12
N ALA A 74 -1.89 9.60 15.05
CA ALA A 74 -2.68 10.83 15.08
C ALA A 74 -4.10 10.57 14.55
N GLU A 75 -5.05 11.39 15.01
CA GLU A 75 -6.42 11.38 14.50
C GLU A 75 -6.47 11.99 13.09
N PRO A 76 -7.21 11.38 12.15
CA PRO A 76 -7.38 11.94 10.82
C PRO A 76 -8.34 13.14 10.83
N LEU A 77 -8.14 14.06 9.88
CA LEU A 77 -9.03 15.19 9.62
C LEU A 77 -10.29 14.76 8.87
N ALA A 78 -10.12 13.84 7.92
CA ALA A 78 -11.16 13.35 7.05
C ALA A 78 -10.78 11.97 6.50
N THR A 79 -11.79 11.18 6.17
CA THR A 79 -11.65 9.86 5.56
C THR A 79 -12.58 9.77 4.35
N ARG A 80 -12.14 9.09 3.29
CA ARG A 80 -12.95 8.83 2.09
C ARG A 80 -12.72 7.40 1.62
N GLU A 81 -13.79 6.74 1.22
CA GLU A 81 -13.80 5.35 0.79
C GLU A 81 -14.17 5.26 -0.70
N GLY A 82 -13.61 4.29 -1.40
CA GLY A 82 -13.85 4.09 -2.83
C GLY A 82 -12.99 5.01 -3.71
N ILE A 83 -12.66 4.52 -4.91
CA ILE A 83 -11.70 5.17 -5.82
C ILE A 83 -12.37 6.06 -6.89
N GLY A 84 -13.68 5.94 -7.10
CA GLY A 84 -14.36 6.62 -8.21
C GLY A 84 -15.77 7.06 -7.85
N SER A 85 -16.31 7.99 -8.63
CA SER A 85 -17.64 8.58 -8.41
C SER A 85 -18.78 7.81 -9.08
N ASP A 86 -18.49 6.72 -9.81
CA ASP A 86 -19.48 5.93 -10.56
C ASP A 86 -20.13 4.81 -9.74
N GLY A 87 -19.67 4.63 -8.50
CA GLY A 87 -20.20 3.65 -7.56
C GLY A 87 -19.73 2.21 -7.78
N TYR A 88 -18.97 1.91 -8.83
CA TYR A 88 -18.71 0.51 -9.22
C TYR A 88 -17.84 -0.25 -8.20
N PHE A 89 -16.91 0.45 -7.55
CA PHE A 89 -15.98 -0.14 -6.58
C PHE A 89 -16.29 0.22 -5.12
N ASP A 90 -17.39 0.92 -4.83
CA ASP A 90 -17.71 1.44 -3.48
C ASP A 90 -17.75 0.35 -2.41
N ARG A 91 -18.10 -0.87 -2.81
CA ARG A 91 -18.23 -2.02 -1.90
C ARG A 91 -17.08 -3.02 -2.00
N ALA A 92 -16.04 -2.66 -2.76
CA ALA A 92 -14.93 -3.55 -3.04
C ALA A 92 -13.89 -3.59 -1.91
N GLY A 93 -13.85 -2.59 -1.02
CA GLY A 93 -12.93 -2.57 0.11
C GLY A 93 -11.47 -2.41 -0.32
N ARG A 94 -11.18 -1.52 -1.28
CA ARG A 94 -9.87 -1.48 -2.00
C ARG A 94 -9.17 -0.12 -2.02
N TRP A 95 -9.82 0.91 -1.51
CA TRP A 95 -9.27 2.27 -1.51
C TRP A 95 -9.80 3.03 -0.31
N LEU A 96 -8.88 3.53 0.52
CA LEU A 96 -9.17 4.33 1.70
C LEU A 96 -8.21 5.50 1.76
N GLU A 97 -8.74 6.71 1.64
CA GLU A 97 -8.00 7.97 1.76
C GLU A 97 -8.18 8.53 3.17
N THR A 98 -7.09 9.05 3.73
CA THR A 98 -7.06 9.55 5.10
C THR A 98 -6.20 10.82 5.15
N ASP A 99 -6.76 11.93 5.61
CA ASP A 99 -6.05 13.21 5.68
C ASP A 99 -5.46 13.46 7.06
N PHE A 100 -4.22 13.91 7.12
CA PHE A 100 -3.54 14.27 8.35
C PHE A 100 -2.95 15.67 8.26
N ARG A 101 -3.12 16.46 9.33
CA ARG A 101 -2.46 17.76 9.47
C ARG A 101 -1.03 17.58 9.93
N LEU A 102 -0.09 18.22 9.26
CA LEU A 102 1.32 18.28 9.67
C LEU A 102 1.57 19.48 10.59
N GLY A 103 2.74 19.50 11.24
CA GLY A 103 3.12 20.56 12.18
C GLY A 103 3.25 21.96 11.59
N ASP A 104 3.36 22.09 10.27
CA ASP A 104 3.38 23.36 9.52
C ASP A 104 2.01 23.69 8.88
N ASP A 105 0.95 23.02 9.34
CA ASP A 105 -0.43 23.14 8.88
C ASP A 105 -0.71 22.65 7.44
N THR A 106 0.30 22.11 6.73
CA THR A 106 0.07 21.39 5.47
C THR A 106 -0.68 20.08 5.70
N VAL A 107 -1.29 19.55 4.63
CA VAL A 107 -2.07 18.32 4.66
C VAL A 107 -1.36 17.20 3.90
N LEU A 108 -1.22 16.06 4.58
CA LEU A 108 -0.87 14.78 3.97
C LEU A 108 -2.13 13.94 3.75
N THR A 109 -2.46 13.65 2.50
CA THR A 109 -3.41 12.58 2.16
C THR A 109 -2.67 11.26 2.00
N LEU A 110 -2.91 10.33 2.91
CA LEU A 110 -2.42 8.96 2.87
C LEU A 110 -3.51 8.04 2.32
N VAL A 111 -3.18 7.22 1.32
CA VAL A 111 -4.11 6.24 0.74
C VAL A 111 -3.60 4.83 0.97
N SER A 112 -4.45 3.97 1.54
CA SER A 112 -4.25 2.51 1.48
C SER A 112 -5.01 1.96 0.27
N ALA A 113 -4.27 1.46 -0.74
CA ALA A 113 -4.80 0.97 -2.00
C ALA A 113 -4.51 -0.53 -2.18
N TYR A 114 -5.51 -1.29 -2.63
CA TYR A 114 -5.39 -2.70 -2.97
C TYR A 114 -5.97 -2.97 -4.36
N VAL A 115 -5.10 -2.89 -5.37
CA VAL A 115 -5.47 -3.16 -6.77
C VAL A 115 -5.80 -4.65 -6.93
N HIS A 116 -6.70 -4.98 -7.83
CA HIS A 116 -7.04 -6.38 -8.12
C HIS A 116 -5.80 -7.15 -8.61
N SER A 117 -5.63 -8.40 -8.17
CA SER A 117 -4.52 -9.24 -8.65
C SER A 117 -4.59 -9.54 -10.15
N GLY A 118 -5.80 -9.63 -10.68
CA GLY A 118 -6.06 -9.89 -12.10
C GLY A 118 -5.84 -11.34 -12.50
N GLU A 119 -6.27 -11.67 -13.72
CA GLU A 119 -6.05 -12.96 -14.37
C GLU A 119 -6.26 -12.79 -15.88
N ALA A 120 -5.19 -12.86 -16.66
CA ALA A 120 -5.19 -12.49 -18.07
C ALA A 120 -6.33 -13.17 -18.87
N GLY A 121 -7.09 -12.37 -19.61
CA GLY A 121 -8.21 -12.85 -20.44
C GLY A 121 -9.48 -13.22 -19.67
N THR A 122 -9.63 -12.75 -18.42
CA THR A 122 -10.81 -12.99 -17.59
C THR A 122 -11.44 -11.69 -17.11
N PRO A 123 -12.71 -11.70 -16.65
CA PRO A 123 -13.36 -10.52 -16.08
C PRO A 123 -12.61 -9.89 -14.89
N LYS A 124 -11.79 -10.66 -14.16
CA LYS A 124 -10.96 -10.11 -13.08
C LYS A 124 -9.89 -9.16 -13.60
N GLN A 125 -9.37 -9.41 -14.81
CA GLN A 125 -8.42 -8.51 -15.45
C GLN A 125 -9.12 -7.24 -15.93
N ASP A 126 -10.35 -7.37 -16.43
CA ASP A 126 -11.16 -6.22 -16.85
C ASP A 126 -11.45 -5.30 -15.65
N ASP A 127 -11.82 -5.87 -14.50
CA ASP A 127 -11.94 -5.12 -13.24
C ASP A 127 -10.63 -4.46 -12.82
N LYS A 128 -9.49 -5.15 -12.98
CA LYS A 128 -8.17 -4.57 -12.70
C LYS A 128 -7.88 -3.36 -13.59
N TYR A 129 -8.12 -3.47 -14.90
CA TYR A 129 -7.92 -2.35 -15.82
C TYR A 129 -8.84 -1.19 -15.50
N ARG A 130 -10.13 -1.44 -15.23
CA ARG A 130 -11.05 -0.38 -14.83
C ARG A 130 -10.61 0.30 -13.53
N PHE A 131 -10.05 -0.45 -12.58
CA PHE A 131 -9.50 0.13 -11.35
C PHE A 131 -8.27 1.02 -11.65
N LEU A 132 -7.38 0.60 -12.54
CA LEU A 132 -6.21 1.38 -12.98
C LEU A 132 -6.62 2.63 -13.80
N ASP A 133 -7.70 2.55 -14.59
CA ASP A 133 -8.31 3.72 -15.24
C ASP A 133 -8.79 4.72 -14.20
N ARG A 134 -9.50 4.26 -13.15
CA ARG A 134 -9.93 5.13 -12.04
C ARG A 134 -8.76 5.73 -11.27
N MET A 135 -7.66 4.98 -11.05
CA MET A 135 -6.44 5.54 -10.48
C MET A 135 -5.89 6.69 -11.36
N THR A 136 -5.89 6.52 -12.68
CA THR A 136 -5.40 7.55 -13.60
C THR A 136 -6.17 8.87 -13.44
N GLU A 137 -7.47 8.80 -13.22
CA GLU A 137 -8.32 9.98 -12.99
C GLU A 137 -8.12 10.55 -11.58
N ARG A 138 -8.08 9.68 -10.57
CA ARG A 138 -8.07 10.08 -9.16
C ARG A 138 -6.74 10.69 -8.72
N LEU A 139 -5.62 10.23 -9.25
CA LEU A 139 -4.29 10.70 -8.85
C LEU A 139 -4.09 12.22 -9.08
N PRO A 140 -4.38 12.79 -10.26
CA PRO A 140 -4.38 14.25 -10.45
C PRO A 140 -5.31 15.01 -9.51
N GLU A 141 -6.51 14.48 -9.23
CA GLU A 141 -7.47 15.12 -8.33
C GLU A 141 -6.91 15.23 -6.90
N LEU A 142 -6.28 14.15 -6.41
CA LEU A 142 -5.64 14.14 -5.11
C LEU A 142 -4.48 15.14 -5.05
N ALA A 143 -3.61 15.14 -6.07
CA ALA A 143 -2.48 16.05 -6.14
C ALA A 143 -2.91 17.53 -6.21
N ALA A 144 -4.09 17.82 -6.74
CA ALA A 144 -4.65 19.17 -6.78
C ALA A 144 -5.33 19.59 -5.45
N ALA A 145 -5.79 18.62 -4.64
CA ALA A 145 -6.56 18.87 -3.43
C ALA A 145 -5.72 18.93 -2.14
N SER A 146 -4.48 18.45 -2.16
CA SER A 146 -3.64 18.30 -0.96
C SER A 146 -2.19 18.75 -1.22
N ASP A 147 -1.51 19.23 -0.17
CA ASP A 147 -0.10 19.64 -0.26
C ASP A 147 0.82 18.44 -0.52
N HIS A 148 0.51 17.31 0.10
CA HIS A 148 1.22 16.05 -0.05
C HIS A 148 0.24 14.90 -0.24
N VAL A 149 0.52 14.04 -1.22
CA VAL A 149 -0.22 12.79 -1.40
C VAL A 149 0.76 11.62 -1.41
N LEU A 150 0.40 10.58 -0.66
CA LEU A 150 1.07 9.30 -0.67
C LEU A 150 0.05 8.17 -0.89
N VAL A 151 0.13 7.53 -2.05
CA VAL A 151 -0.61 6.30 -2.31
C VAL A 151 0.29 5.12 -1.98
N THR A 152 -0.12 4.31 -1.02
CA THR A 152 0.60 3.09 -0.65
C THR A 152 -0.24 1.84 -0.89
N GLY A 153 0.43 0.70 -0.97
CA GLY A 153 -0.21 -0.59 -0.92
C GLY A 153 0.21 -1.56 -2.02
N ASP A 154 -0.43 -2.72 -1.99
CA ASP A 154 -0.30 -3.75 -3.01
C ASP A 154 -1.06 -3.36 -4.27
N LEU A 155 -0.31 -2.86 -5.26
CA LEU A 155 -0.84 -2.46 -6.55
C LEU A 155 -0.82 -3.61 -7.57
N ASN A 156 -0.39 -4.80 -7.16
CA ASN A 156 -0.46 -6.03 -7.94
C ASN A 156 0.20 -5.96 -9.34
N VAL A 157 1.17 -5.07 -9.55
CA VAL A 157 1.88 -4.91 -10.83
C VAL A 157 3.36 -4.64 -10.57
N CYS A 158 4.25 -5.40 -11.22
CA CYS A 158 5.67 -5.09 -11.33
C CYS A 158 5.87 -4.12 -12.50
N HIS A 159 6.42 -2.92 -12.27
CA HIS A 159 6.55 -1.89 -13.31
C HIS A 159 7.60 -2.26 -14.37
N THR A 160 8.79 -2.68 -13.93
CA THR A 160 9.95 -2.95 -14.79
C THR A 160 10.47 -4.37 -14.62
N GLU A 161 11.37 -4.80 -15.51
CA GLU A 161 12.01 -6.13 -15.42
C GLU A 161 12.80 -6.33 -14.12
N ARG A 162 13.28 -5.24 -13.51
CA ARG A 162 13.97 -5.25 -12.21
C ARG A 162 13.03 -5.53 -11.04
N ASP A 163 11.72 -5.36 -11.24
CA ASP A 163 10.72 -5.54 -10.21
C ASP A 163 10.25 -7.00 -10.09
N LEU A 164 10.78 -7.89 -10.93
CA LEU A 164 10.38 -9.29 -10.97
C LEU A 164 11.54 -10.23 -11.32
N LYS A 165 11.95 -11.07 -10.37
CA LYS A 165 13.10 -11.98 -10.53
C LYS A 165 13.02 -12.84 -11.80
N ASN A 166 11.86 -13.41 -12.09
CA ASN A 166 11.65 -14.29 -13.25
C ASN A 166 10.76 -13.62 -14.31
N TRP A 167 11.08 -12.38 -14.68
CA TRP A 167 10.25 -11.58 -15.58
C TRP A 167 10.02 -12.25 -16.95
N LYS A 168 11.01 -12.96 -17.50
CA LYS A 168 10.93 -13.61 -18.83
C LYS A 168 9.72 -14.54 -18.95
N ALA A 169 9.52 -15.39 -17.95
CA ALA A 169 8.42 -16.34 -17.92
C ALA A 169 7.06 -15.70 -17.60
N ASN A 170 7.06 -14.49 -17.03
CA ASN A 170 5.87 -13.83 -16.52
C ASN A 170 5.35 -12.68 -17.42
N ARG A 171 6.01 -12.37 -18.55
CA ARG A 171 5.56 -11.34 -19.52
C ARG A 171 4.12 -11.48 -20.03
N LYS A 172 3.49 -12.65 -19.86
CA LYS A 172 2.10 -12.94 -20.28
C LYS A 172 1.19 -13.27 -19.08
N LYS A 173 1.62 -12.92 -17.86
CA LYS A 173 0.89 -13.17 -16.62
C LYS A 173 0.44 -11.84 -16.03
N ALA A 174 -0.76 -11.84 -15.45
CA ALA A 174 -1.26 -10.70 -14.69
C ALA A 174 -0.27 -10.32 -13.59
N GLY A 175 -0.09 -9.02 -13.41
CA GLY A 175 0.96 -8.39 -12.62
C GLY A 175 2.25 -8.09 -13.39
N PHE A 176 2.39 -8.53 -14.63
CA PHE A 176 3.51 -8.14 -15.49
C PHE A 176 3.15 -8.07 -16.99
N LEU A 177 1.86 -7.87 -17.30
CA LEU A 177 1.41 -7.65 -18.67
C LEU A 177 1.94 -6.29 -19.18
N PRO A 178 2.27 -6.17 -20.48
CA PRO A 178 2.67 -4.89 -21.06
C PRO A 178 1.65 -3.76 -20.80
N GLU A 179 0.36 -4.07 -20.87
CA GLU A 179 -0.73 -3.12 -20.67
C GLU A 179 -0.81 -2.64 -19.22
N GLU A 180 -0.59 -3.54 -18.24
CA GLU A 180 -0.53 -3.16 -16.83
C GLU A 180 0.65 -2.24 -16.54
N ARG A 181 1.82 -2.54 -17.13
CA ARG A 181 3.03 -1.74 -16.98
C ARG A 181 2.90 -0.35 -17.59
N ALA A 182 2.16 -0.22 -18.68
CA ALA A 182 1.89 1.06 -19.33
C ALA A 182 1.12 2.04 -18.40
N TYR A 183 0.28 1.54 -17.48
CA TYR A 183 -0.33 2.41 -16.46
C TYR A 183 0.72 3.00 -15.52
N PHE A 184 1.72 2.22 -15.12
CA PHE A 184 2.79 2.69 -14.24
C PHE A 184 3.74 3.65 -14.97
N ASP A 185 4.02 3.41 -16.26
CA ASP A 185 4.69 4.38 -17.12
C ASP A 185 3.93 5.71 -17.15
N ARG A 186 2.59 5.66 -17.20
CA ARG A 186 1.74 6.86 -17.18
C ARG A 186 1.71 7.53 -15.80
N PHE A 187 1.57 6.77 -14.72
CA PHE A 187 1.55 7.30 -13.35
C PHE A 187 2.84 8.03 -13.01
N PHE A 188 3.99 7.46 -13.38
CA PHE A 188 5.30 8.04 -13.08
C PHE A 188 5.82 9.00 -14.17
N GLY A 189 5.19 9.02 -15.34
CA GLY A 189 5.47 9.92 -16.45
C GLY A 189 4.50 11.09 -16.51
N GLU A 190 3.40 10.91 -17.25
CA GLU A 190 2.41 11.97 -17.53
C GLU A 190 1.75 12.53 -16.26
N VAL A 191 1.33 11.65 -15.33
CA VAL A 191 0.66 12.07 -14.10
C VAL A 191 1.66 12.68 -13.10
N GLY A 192 2.93 12.29 -13.18
CA GLY A 192 4.03 12.92 -12.43
C GLY A 192 4.16 12.48 -10.97
N TYR A 193 3.56 11.35 -10.56
CA TYR A 193 3.88 10.75 -9.28
C TYR A 193 5.28 10.11 -9.31
N VAL A 194 5.81 9.82 -8.13
CA VAL A 194 7.15 9.24 -8.00
C VAL A 194 7.08 7.91 -7.25
N ASP A 195 7.71 6.89 -7.82
CA ASP A 195 7.99 5.63 -7.13
C ASP A 195 9.14 5.84 -6.13
N VAL A 196 8.79 6.10 -4.87
CA VAL A 196 9.78 6.46 -3.84
C VAL A 196 10.70 5.30 -3.52
N HIS A 197 10.19 4.06 -3.56
CA HIS A 197 11.01 2.88 -3.30
C HIS A 197 12.06 2.71 -4.40
N ARG A 198 11.68 2.81 -5.69
CA ARG A 198 12.63 2.74 -6.80
C ARG A 198 13.62 3.91 -6.79
N GLN A 199 13.18 5.13 -6.49
CA GLN A 199 14.05 6.30 -6.39
C GLN A 199 15.16 6.09 -5.35
N LEU A 200 14.83 5.53 -4.19
CA LEU A 200 15.79 5.28 -3.11
C LEU A 200 16.67 4.05 -3.34
N ALA A 201 16.12 2.99 -3.94
CA ALA A 201 16.85 1.75 -4.22
C ALA A 201 17.86 1.90 -5.38
N GLY A 202 17.57 2.79 -6.34
CA GLY A 202 18.38 3.00 -7.53
C GLY A 202 18.21 1.89 -8.56
N ASP A 203 19.22 1.73 -9.43
CA ASP A 203 19.15 0.84 -10.61
C ASP A 203 19.56 -0.61 -10.30
N ILE A 204 18.81 -1.26 -9.39
CA ILE A 204 19.06 -2.64 -8.95
C ILE A 204 17.83 -3.54 -9.13
N ASP A 205 18.02 -4.86 -9.20
CA ASP A 205 16.92 -5.83 -9.11
C ASP A 205 16.30 -5.81 -7.70
N GLY A 206 14.98 -5.82 -7.61
CA GLY A 206 14.25 -5.61 -6.36
C GLY A 206 14.54 -4.23 -5.74
N PRO A 207 14.51 -4.11 -4.40
CA PRO A 207 14.05 -5.11 -3.43
C PRO A 207 12.60 -5.55 -3.68
N TYR A 208 12.34 -6.85 -3.58
CA TYR A 208 10.99 -7.41 -3.77
C TYR A 208 10.17 -7.29 -2.48
N THR A 209 8.85 -7.30 -2.61
CA THR A 209 7.93 -7.15 -1.47
C THR A 209 6.98 -8.34 -1.33
N TRP A 210 6.87 -9.20 -2.35
CA TRP A 210 6.02 -10.38 -2.35
C TRP A 210 6.77 -11.63 -2.82
N TRP A 211 6.46 -12.77 -2.17
CA TRP A 211 6.89 -14.09 -2.61
C TRP A 211 5.78 -15.10 -2.40
N SER A 212 5.61 -16.03 -3.34
CA SER A 212 4.68 -17.15 -3.18
C SER A 212 4.92 -17.89 -1.85
N MET A 213 3.83 -18.23 -1.14
CA MET A 213 3.89 -19.12 0.03
C MET A 213 4.23 -20.56 -0.35
N ARG A 214 4.10 -20.92 -1.64
CA ARG A 214 4.36 -22.26 -2.15
C ARG A 214 5.77 -22.38 -2.70
N GLY A 215 6.39 -23.53 -2.46
CA GLY A 215 7.72 -23.86 -2.97
C GLY A 215 8.82 -23.02 -2.30
N GLN A 216 9.94 -22.86 -3.01
CA GLN A 216 11.15 -22.20 -2.51
C GLN A 216 11.28 -20.75 -3.00
N ALA A 217 10.17 -20.10 -3.38
CA ALA A 217 10.21 -18.75 -3.95
C ALA A 217 10.81 -17.74 -2.96
N PHE A 218 10.47 -17.88 -1.67
CA PHE A 218 11.07 -17.06 -0.62
C PHE A 218 12.56 -17.34 -0.50
N ASP A 219 12.97 -18.59 -0.26
CA ASP A 219 14.37 -18.95 0.00
C ASP A 219 15.32 -18.58 -1.16
N ASN A 220 14.84 -18.71 -2.41
CA ASN A 220 15.60 -18.37 -3.61
C ASN A 220 15.46 -16.91 -4.05
N ASP A 221 14.76 -16.08 -3.26
CA ASP A 221 14.44 -14.69 -3.57
C ASP A 221 13.79 -14.48 -4.96
N ALA A 222 12.92 -15.42 -5.34
CA ALA A 222 12.11 -15.34 -6.56
C ALA A 222 10.87 -14.44 -6.34
N GLY A 223 11.13 -13.18 -6.01
CA GLY A 223 10.14 -12.21 -5.57
C GLY A 223 9.60 -11.29 -6.67
N TRP A 224 8.57 -10.56 -6.28
CA TRP A 224 7.88 -9.51 -7.03
C TRP A 224 7.87 -8.23 -6.19
N ARG A 225 8.15 -7.08 -6.78
CA ARG A 225 7.93 -5.77 -6.17
C ARG A 225 6.60 -5.22 -6.66
N ILE A 226 5.58 -5.39 -5.84
CA ILE A 226 4.19 -5.01 -6.16
C ILE A 226 3.56 -4.10 -5.10
N ASP A 227 4.28 -3.85 -4.00
CA ASP A 227 3.90 -2.90 -2.97
C ASP A 227 4.66 -1.59 -3.19
N TYR A 228 3.93 -0.47 -3.19
CA TYR A 228 4.46 0.83 -3.58
C TYR A 228 4.27 1.89 -2.51
N HIS A 229 5.15 2.88 -2.55
CA HIS A 229 4.93 4.23 -2.03
C HIS A 229 5.00 5.16 -3.25
N MET A 230 3.83 5.54 -3.76
CA MET A 230 3.67 6.42 -4.91
C MET A 230 3.29 7.81 -4.40
N ALA A 231 4.25 8.74 -4.47
CA ALA A 231 4.14 10.04 -3.84
C ALA A 231 4.11 11.19 -4.84
N THR A 232 3.45 12.29 -4.49
CA THR A 232 3.66 13.59 -5.17
C THR A 232 5.15 14.00 -5.10
N PRO A 233 5.69 14.71 -6.11
CA PRO A 233 7.11 15.04 -6.18
C PRO A 233 7.67 15.75 -4.93
N GLY A 234 6.89 16.68 -4.35
CA GLY A 234 7.27 17.40 -3.14
C GLY A 234 7.52 16.46 -1.96
N LEU A 235 6.59 15.52 -1.71
CA LEU A 235 6.75 14.52 -0.66
C LEU A 235 7.90 13.54 -0.97
N ALA A 236 8.02 13.09 -2.23
CA ALA A 236 9.08 12.17 -2.64
C ALA A 236 10.50 12.72 -2.37
N ALA A 237 10.72 14.02 -2.60
CA ALA A 237 11.99 14.69 -2.31
C ALA A 237 12.37 14.70 -0.82
N THR A 238 11.41 14.48 0.09
CA THR A 238 11.66 14.40 1.53
C THR A 238 12.03 13.00 2.01
N ALA A 239 11.91 11.97 1.16
CA ALA A 239 12.23 10.60 1.54
C ALA A 239 13.73 10.45 1.86
N ARG A 240 14.06 9.65 2.89
CA ARG A 240 15.44 9.52 3.41
C ARG A 240 15.96 8.09 3.42
N GLY A 241 15.08 7.10 3.49
CA GLY A 241 15.47 5.69 3.48
C GLY A 241 14.25 4.80 3.26
N ALA A 242 14.49 3.67 2.61
CA ALA A 242 13.49 2.62 2.40
C ALA A 242 14.04 1.29 2.91
N SER A 243 13.20 0.50 3.56
CA SER A 243 13.45 -0.90 3.87
C SER A 243 12.28 -1.76 3.42
N VAL A 244 12.60 -2.97 2.98
CA VAL A 244 11.62 -4.06 2.95
C VAL A 244 11.92 -4.95 4.14
N ASP A 245 11.02 -4.96 5.12
CA ASP A 245 11.19 -5.68 6.38
C ASP A 245 10.86 -7.17 6.18
N ARG A 246 11.64 -7.81 5.31
CA ARG A 246 11.52 -9.21 4.95
C ARG A 246 11.91 -10.09 6.13
N ALA A 247 11.08 -11.09 6.44
CA ALA A 247 11.36 -12.07 7.48
C ALA A 247 12.69 -12.83 7.23
N ASN A 248 13.38 -13.26 8.29
CA ASN A 248 14.68 -13.94 8.14
C ASN A 248 14.54 -15.34 7.53
N SER A 249 13.39 -15.98 7.74
CA SER A 249 13.10 -17.33 7.24
C SER A 249 11.65 -17.45 6.77
N TRP A 250 11.36 -18.43 5.93
CA TRP A 250 10.01 -18.67 5.43
C TRP A 250 8.98 -18.88 6.57
N GLY A 251 9.39 -19.52 7.67
CA GLY A 251 8.50 -19.85 8.80
C GLY A 251 8.14 -18.66 9.69
N GLU A 252 8.94 -17.59 9.67
CA GLU A 252 8.70 -16.35 10.44
C GLU A 252 7.72 -15.41 9.73
N ARG A 253 7.30 -15.74 8.50
CA ARG A 253 6.37 -14.92 7.72
C ARG A 253 4.96 -15.01 8.27
N TRP A 254 4.36 -13.85 8.50
CA TRP A 254 2.95 -13.73 8.85
C TRP A 254 2.07 -13.42 7.64
N SER A 255 2.63 -12.83 6.58
CA SER A 255 2.02 -12.59 5.26
C SER A 255 2.92 -13.12 4.13
N ASP A 256 2.36 -13.28 2.95
CA ASP A 256 3.12 -13.50 1.73
C ASP A 256 3.85 -12.24 1.23
N HIS A 257 3.44 -11.07 1.72
CA HIS A 257 4.15 -9.81 1.56
C HIS A 257 5.06 -9.50 2.75
N ALA A 258 6.08 -8.68 2.50
CA ALA A 258 6.89 -8.02 3.52
C ALA A 258 6.53 -6.53 3.60
N PRO A 259 6.53 -5.91 4.79
CA PRO A 259 6.29 -4.48 4.91
C PRO A 259 7.30 -3.65 4.13
N LEU A 260 6.81 -2.69 3.35
CA LEU A 260 7.62 -1.62 2.78
C LEU A 260 7.57 -0.43 3.73
N VAL A 261 8.71 0.00 4.24
CA VAL A 261 8.83 1.08 5.23
C VAL A 261 9.70 2.19 4.66
N ILE A 262 9.20 3.43 4.72
CA ILE A 262 9.93 4.60 4.23
C ILE A 262 9.86 5.73 5.26
N ASP A 263 11.00 6.35 5.51
CA ASP A 263 11.14 7.53 6.37
C ASP A 263 11.12 8.82 5.55
N TYR A 264 10.24 9.75 5.91
CA TYR A 264 10.06 11.05 5.26
C TYR A 264 10.47 12.20 6.20
N ALA A 265 11.29 13.11 5.70
CA ALA A 265 11.71 14.33 6.39
C ALA A 265 10.69 15.46 6.22
N ILE A 266 9.45 15.19 6.61
CA ILE A 266 8.35 16.16 6.73
C ILE A 266 8.11 16.51 8.21
N PRO A 267 7.39 17.61 8.51
CA PRO A 267 6.98 17.94 9.86
C PRO A 267 6.16 16.80 10.48
N GLU A 268 6.15 16.73 11.81
CA GLU A 268 5.43 15.71 12.57
C GLU A 268 3.91 15.79 12.39
N LEU A 269 3.22 14.67 12.63
CA LEU A 269 1.76 14.64 12.65
C LEU A 269 1.25 15.49 13.82
N ARG A 270 0.36 16.43 13.53
CA ARG A 270 -0.30 17.19 14.58
C ARG A 270 -1.37 16.31 15.21
N SER A 271 -1.24 16.04 16.51
CA SER A 271 -2.35 15.41 17.24
C SER A 271 -3.54 16.36 17.21
N ALA A 272 -4.74 15.83 16.95
CA ALA A 272 -5.94 16.55 17.30
C ALA A 272 -5.86 16.76 18.82
N SER A 273 -5.60 17.99 19.25
CA SER A 273 -5.58 18.33 20.66
C SER A 273 -6.87 17.84 21.27
N ARG A 274 -6.80 16.81 22.14
CA ARG A 274 -7.94 16.38 22.94
C ARG A 274 -8.47 17.64 23.62
N PRO A 275 -9.75 18.04 23.41
CA PRO A 275 -10.31 19.09 24.24
C PRO A 275 -10.15 18.64 25.70
N ARG A 276 -9.58 19.53 26.51
CA ARG A 276 -9.44 19.33 27.95
C ARG A 276 -10.82 19.19 28.60
#